data_AF-A0A452XXC8-F1
#
_entry.id   AF-A0A452XXC8-F1
#
_cell.length_a   1.000
_cell.length_b   1.000
_cell.length_c   1.000
_cell.angle_alpha   90.00
_cell.angle_beta   90.00
_cell.angle_gamma   90.00
#
_symmetry.space_group_name_H-M   'P 1'
#
loop_
_entity.id
_entity.type
_entity.pdbx_description
1 polymer ?
#
loop_
_entity_poly.entity_id
_entity_poly.type
_entity_poly.pdbx_seq_one_letter_code
_entity_poly.pdbx_strand_id
1 'polypeptide(L)'
;MLIGQLPFDDRNMVVLYQKIFKGDAKIPEWLSPGAQNLIKRILEPNPMKRINMAEIKLHEWFQKDYIPVGPYDDDDEDVRLGAILPVKQQISEAPGDKSTRQMNAFQLIGMASSLDLSGFFEEEGVSQRKIRFASALPPKDLFDKIEVSATQLGFHVQSAHSKLKITGNCNGPNNPSAFLVCAEVFELGPSLHVVELRKSQGDTAVYRELCDRISSDLGIDKIFGMGSLFDENLPSFDSRAATPLVAL
;
A
#
# COMPACT_ATOMS: atom_id res chain seq x y z
N MET A 1 -0.74 20.07 -8.49
CA MET A 1 0.13 21.21 -8.10
C MET A 1 -0.36 22.47 -8.81
N LEU A 2 -0.40 23.63 -8.14
CA LEU A 2 -0.97 24.87 -8.73
C LEU A 2 0.07 25.87 -9.22
N ILE A 3 1.14 26.13 -8.48
CA ILE A 3 2.10 27.22 -8.74
C ILE A 3 3.44 26.72 -9.31
N GLY A 4 3.80 25.45 -9.07
CA GLY A 4 5.08 24.90 -9.49
C GLY A 4 6.30 25.44 -8.72
N GLN A 5 6.06 26.16 -7.62
CA GLN A 5 7.09 26.72 -6.73
C GLN A 5 6.72 26.46 -5.26
N LEU A 6 7.72 26.42 -4.39
CA LEU A 6 7.54 26.34 -2.95
C LEU A 6 6.89 27.62 -2.39
N PRO A 7 5.93 27.51 -1.45
CA PRO A 7 5.29 28.68 -0.84
C PRO A 7 6.26 29.50 0.02
N PHE A 8 7.30 28.86 0.56
CA PHE A 8 8.38 29.50 1.31
C PHE A 8 9.72 29.01 0.75
N ASP A 9 10.54 29.95 0.28
CA ASP A 9 11.88 29.66 -0.22
C ASP A 9 12.80 30.86 0.01
N ASP A 10 14.05 30.58 0.39
CA ASP A 10 15.12 31.55 0.53
C ASP A 10 16.48 30.85 0.64
N ARG A 11 17.55 31.49 0.16
CA ARG A 11 18.93 30.98 0.35
C ARG A 11 19.39 31.12 1.80
N ASN A 12 18.83 32.08 2.53
CA ASN A 12 19.13 32.30 3.94
C ASN A 12 18.09 31.60 4.83
N MET A 13 18.54 30.60 5.59
CA MET A 13 17.69 29.83 6.50
C MET A 13 16.93 30.70 7.51
N VAL A 14 17.53 31.77 8.02
CA VAL A 14 16.88 32.67 8.99
C VAL A 14 15.70 33.39 8.33
N VAL A 15 15.86 33.85 7.09
CA VAL A 15 14.80 34.52 6.33
C VAL A 15 13.70 33.52 5.95
N LEU A 16 14.07 32.29 5.57
CA LEU A 16 13.13 31.21 5.31
C LEU A 16 12.25 30.93 6.55
N TYR A 17 12.86 30.74 7.73
CA TYR A 17 12.09 30.51 8.95
C TYR A 17 11.20 31.71 9.29
N GLN A 18 11.68 32.95 9.12
CA GLN A 18 10.86 34.13 9.33
C GLN A 18 9.63 34.16 8.41
N LYS A 19 9.78 33.77 7.14
CA LYS A 19 8.66 33.65 6.18
C LYS A 19 7.65 32.59 6.61
N ILE A 20 8.13 31.42 7.05
CA ILE A 20 7.29 30.32 7.55
C ILE A 20 6.52 30.75 8.81
N PHE A 21 7.20 31.34 9.80
CA PHE A 21 6.55 31.78 11.04
C PHE A 21 5.51 32.89 10.81
N LYS A 22 5.77 33.79 9.86
CA LYS A 22 4.82 34.84 9.49
C LYS A 22 3.68 34.33 8.61
N GLY A 23 3.83 33.18 7.95
CA GLY A 23 2.90 32.71 6.92
C GLY A 23 2.91 33.57 5.67
N ASP A 24 4.02 34.25 5.38
CA ASP A 24 4.14 35.16 4.23
C ASP A 24 4.43 34.39 2.93
N ALA A 25 3.40 33.68 2.45
CA ALA A 25 3.44 32.93 1.21
C ALA A 25 3.01 33.82 0.04
N LYS A 26 3.85 33.91 -0.99
CA LYS A 26 3.53 34.66 -2.22
C LYS A 26 2.56 33.85 -3.08
N ILE A 27 1.28 34.18 -3.01
CA ILE A 27 0.23 33.56 -3.80
C ILE A 27 -0.01 34.42 -5.05
N PRO A 28 0.20 33.91 -6.27
CA PRO A 28 0.02 34.69 -7.48
C PRO A 28 -1.44 35.09 -7.74
N GLU A 29 -1.62 36.27 -8.34
CA GLU A 29 -2.94 36.83 -8.64
C GLU A 29 -3.70 36.07 -9.74
N TRP A 30 -2.98 35.37 -10.62
CA TRP A 30 -3.57 34.59 -11.71
C TRP A 30 -4.29 33.32 -11.25
N LEU A 31 -4.13 32.92 -9.99
CA LEU A 31 -4.90 31.81 -9.41
C LEU A 31 -6.36 32.20 -9.22
N SER A 32 -7.27 31.22 -9.31
CA SER A 32 -8.68 31.49 -9.02
C SER A 32 -8.86 31.96 -7.57
N PRO A 33 -9.81 32.86 -7.28
CA PRO A 33 -10.03 33.37 -5.92
C PRO A 33 -10.25 32.26 -4.89
N GLY A 34 -10.95 31.18 -5.28
CA GLY A 34 -11.14 29.99 -4.45
C GLY A 34 -9.85 29.24 -4.13
N ALA A 35 -8.94 29.09 -5.10
CA ALA A 35 -7.63 28.47 -4.88
C ALA A 35 -6.79 29.31 -3.91
N GLN A 36 -6.76 30.64 -4.14
CA GLN A 36 -6.02 31.56 -3.29
C GLN A 36 -6.55 31.51 -1.85
N ASN A 37 -7.87 31.48 -1.67
CA ASN A 37 -8.49 31.37 -0.36
C ASN A 37 -8.09 30.07 0.35
N LEU A 38 -8.24 28.92 -0.33
CA LEU A 38 -7.91 27.63 0.23
C LEU A 38 -6.44 27.54 0.66
N ILE A 39 -5.51 27.97 -0.20
CA ILE A 39 -4.07 27.97 0.11
C ILE A 39 -3.78 28.83 1.34
N LYS A 40 -4.37 30.02 1.46
CA LYS A 40 -4.18 30.90 2.63
C LYS A 40 -4.61 30.21 3.93
N ARG A 41 -5.74 29.50 3.92
CA ARG A 41 -6.25 28.82 5.12
C ARG A 41 -5.44 27.56 5.47
N ILE A 42 -4.87 26.88 4.47
CA ILE A 42 -3.96 25.74 4.68
C ILE A 42 -2.62 26.22 5.27
N LEU A 43 -2.08 27.34 4.77
CA LEU A 43 -0.79 27.91 5.19
C LEU A 43 -0.90 28.84 6.42
N GLU A 44 -2.04 28.83 7.11
CA GLU A 44 -2.24 29.60 8.34
C GLU A 44 -1.22 29.17 9.42
N PRO A 45 -0.39 30.10 9.94
CA PRO A 45 0.62 29.78 10.94
C PRO A 45 0.05 29.25 12.24
N ASN A 46 -1.11 29.77 12.67
CA ASN A 46 -1.74 29.32 13.90
C ASN A 46 -2.50 28.00 13.68
N PRO A 47 -2.07 26.88 14.30
CA PRO A 47 -2.70 25.57 14.07
C PRO A 47 -4.18 25.53 14.49
N MET A 48 -4.60 26.36 15.46
CA MET A 48 -6.00 26.42 15.90
C MET A 48 -6.91 27.16 14.91
N LYS A 49 -6.33 28.01 14.04
CA LYS A 49 -7.06 28.74 12.99
C LYS A 49 -6.92 28.09 11.62
N ARG A 50 -5.94 27.18 11.47
CA ARG A 50 -5.67 26.45 10.24
C ARG A 50 -6.86 25.57 9.91
N ILE A 51 -7.23 25.60 8.63
CA ILE A 51 -8.33 24.78 8.11
C ILE A 51 -8.05 23.29 8.36
N ASN A 52 -9.04 22.57 8.84
CA ASN A 52 -8.92 21.12 9.06
C ASN A 52 -9.31 20.33 7.78
N MET A 53 -9.05 19.02 7.79
CA MET A 53 -9.34 18.17 6.62
C MET A 53 -10.83 18.13 6.25
N ALA A 54 -11.73 18.14 7.23
CA ALA A 54 -13.17 18.13 6.97
C ALA A 54 -13.62 19.42 6.27
N GLU A 55 -13.10 20.56 6.73
CA GLU A 55 -13.34 21.87 6.13
C GLU A 55 -12.71 21.99 4.72
N ILE A 56 -11.53 21.39 4.48
CA ILE A 56 -10.93 21.33 3.14
C ILE A 56 -11.85 20.56 2.19
N LYS A 57 -12.36 19.40 2.60
CA LYS A 57 -13.30 18.59 1.80
C LYS A 57 -14.62 19.32 1.52
N LEU A 58 -15.02 20.24 2.39
CA LEU A 58 -16.21 21.08 2.23
C LEU A 58 -15.95 22.35 1.41
N HIS A 59 -14.69 22.69 1.13
CA HIS A 59 -14.36 23.93 0.45
C HIS A 59 -14.78 23.88 -1.03
N GLU A 60 -15.47 24.91 -1.51
CA GLU A 60 -16.02 24.97 -2.88
C GLU A 60 -14.97 24.70 -3.97
N TRP A 61 -13.77 25.27 -3.80
CA TRP A 61 -12.67 25.02 -4.73
C TRP A 61 -12.23 23.56 -4.77
N PHE A 62 -12.27 22.86 -3.63
CA PHE A 62 -11.89 21.45 -3.55
C PHE A 62 -13.00 20.55 -4.09
N GLN A 63 -14.27 20.87 -3.86
CA GLN A 63 -15.40 20.07 -4.34
C GLN A 63 -15.58 20.09 -5.86
N LYS A 64 -15.04 21.10 -6.54
CA LYS A 64 -15.14 21.22 -7.99
C LYS A 64 -14.45 20.03 -8.65
N ASP A 65 -15.25 19.22 -9.37
CA ASP A 65 -14.81 18.00 -10.06
C ASP A 65 -14.15 16.95 -9.13
N TYR A 66 -14.41 17.03 -7.81
CA TYR A 66 -13.91 16.06 -6.86
C TYR A 66 -14.73 14.78 -6.91
N ILE A 67 -14.07 13.70 -7.29
CA ILE A 67 -14.59 12.35 -7.16
C ILE A 67 -13.94 11.78 -5.90
N PRO A 68 -14.72 11.56 -4.82
CA PRO A 68 -14.20 10.86 -3.65
C PRO A 68 -13.64 9.53 -4.12
N VAL A 69 -12.37 9.29 -3.85
CA VAL A 69 -11.85 7.93 -3.96
C VAL A 69 -12.64 7.13 -2.94
N GLY A 70 -13.39 6.14 -3.42
CA GLY A 70 -14.12 5.22 -2.55
C GLY A 70 -13.17 4.71 -1.47
N PRO A 71 -13.66 4.35 -0.27
CA PRO A 71 -12.80 3.81 0.77
C PRO A 71 -11.92 2.76 0.13
N TYR A 72 -10.62 3.02 0.08
CA TYR A 72 -9.68 1.93 0.04
C TYR A 72 -10.14 1.04 1.19
N ASP A 73 -10.29 -0.26 0.92
CA ASP A 73 -10.39 -1.24 1.99
C ASP A 73 -9.08 -1.12 2.78
N ASP A 74 -8.99 -0.10 3.64
CA ASP A 74 -7.97 0.02 4.65
C ASP A 74 -8.09 -1.25 5.47
N ASP A 75 -6.96 -1.88 5.68
CA ASP A 75 -6.82 -3.21 6.30
C ASP A 75 -7.29 -3.27 7.76
N ASP A 76 -7.91 -2.21 8.26
CA ASP A 76 -8.47 -2.09 9.61
C ASP A 76 -9.94 -2.55 9.71
N GLU A 77 -10.66 -2.70 8.58
CA GLU A 77 -12.04 -3.23 8.59
C GLU A 77 -12.13 -4.77 8.66
N ASP A 78 -11.00 -5.47 8.81
CA ASP A 78 -11.03 -6.90 9.17
C ASP A 78 -11.20 -7.14 10.69
N VAL A 79 -11.15 -6.09 11.54
CA VAL A 79 -11.23 -6.21 13.01
C VAL A 79 -12.61 -5.82 13.59
N ARG A 80 -13.51 -5.22 12.79
CA ARG A 80 -14.79 -4.68 13.31
C ARG A 80 -16.09 -5.29 12.77
N LEU A 81 -16.04 -6.34 11.94
CA LEU A 81 -17.25 -7.08 11.57
C LEU A 81 -17.71 -8.02 12.69
N GLY A 82 -18.21 -7.42 13.77
CA GLY A 82 -18.68 -8.14 14.94
C GLY A 82 -19.66 -7.38 15.82
N ALA A 83 -20.35 -6.33 15.33
CA ALA A 83 -21.51 -5.76 16.02
C ALA A 83 -22.27 -4.70 15.19
N ILE A 84 -23.53 -5.02 14.85
CA ILE A 84 -24.68 -4.09 14.66
C ILE A 84 -24.72 -3.39 13.28
N LEU A 85 -25.34 -3.96 12.23
CA LEU A 85 -26.79 -4.04 11.88
C LEU A 85 -27.17 -3.08 10.72
N PRO A 86 -28.31 -3.28 10.02
CA PRO A 86 -28.37 -3.31 8.57
C PRO A 86 -29.01 -2.05 7.98
N VAL A 87 -28.41 -1.51 6.92
CA VAL A 87 -29.13 -0.64 5.98
C VAL A 87 -28.84 -1.14 4.58
N LYS A 88 -29.83 -1.86 4.03
CA LYS A 88 -30.03 -1.97 2.60
C LYS A 88 -30.21 -0.54 2.07
N GLN A 89 -29.21 0.00 1.40
CA GLN A 89 -29.45 1.06 0.42
C GLN A 89 -28.95 0.54 -0.93
N GLN A 90 -29.95 0.15 -1.72
CA GLN A 90 -29.83 -0.24 -3.10
C GLN A 90 -29.18 0.91 -3.88
N ILE A 91 -27.96 0.68 -4.35
CA ILE A 91 -27.54 1.21 -5.64
C ILE A 91 -27.43 -0.03 -6.52
N SER A 92 -28.35 -0.10 -7.48
CA SER A 92 -28.38 -1.08 -8.54
C SER A 92 -27.15 -0.92 -9.41
N GLU A 93 -26.15 -1.78 -9.24
CA GLU A 93 -25.13 -2.00 -10.26
C GLU A 93 -25.50 -3.24 -11.07
N ALA A 94 -25.49 -3.06 -12.39
CA ALA A 94 -25.84 -4.07 -13.37
C ALA A 94 -24.84 -5.25 -13.33
N PRO A 95 -25.26 -6.47 -13.70
CA PRO A 95 -24.40 -7.64 -13.68
C PRO A 95 -23.49 -7.64 -14.91
N GLY A 96 -22.27 -7.13 -14.77
CA GLY A 96 -21.26 -7.25 -15.81
C GLY A 96 -20.14 -6.23 -15.68
N ASP A 97 -19.09 -6.56 -14.92
CA ASP A 97 -17.78 -6.90 -15.48
C ASP A 97 -16.90 -7.37 -14.31
N LYS A 98 -16.18 -8.48 -14.46
CA LYS A 98 -15.20 -8.91 -13.45
C LYS A 98 -13.95 -8.06 -13.65
N SER A 99 -14.02 -6.77 -13.33
CA SER A 99 -12.90 -5.85 -13.47
C SER A 99 -11.81 -6.25 -12.48
N THR A 100 -10.78 -6.89 -13.00
CA THR A 100 -9.47 -7.00 -12.36
C THR A 100 -9.05 -5.62 -11.86
N ARG A 101 -8.56 -5.53 -10.63
CA ARG A 101 -8.04 -4.27 -10.08
C ARG A 101 -6.76 -3.90 -10.83
N GLN A 102 -6.85 -2.92 -11.73
CA GLN A 102 -5.68 -2.37 -12.42
C GLN A 102 -4.75 -1.69 -11.40
N MET A 103 -3.48 -2.05 -11.44
CA MET A 103 -2.46 -1.47 -10.57
C MET A 103 -1.94 -0.16 -11.14
N ASN A 104 -2.04 0.91 -10.34
CA ASN A 104 -1.42 2.18 -10.66
C ASN A 104 0.09 2.17 -10.33
N ALA A 105 0.87 3.01 -11.02
CA ALA A 105 2.29 3.23 -10.71
C ALA A 105 2.54 3.62 -9.24
N PHE A 106 1.68 4.44 -8.62
CA PHE A 106 1.82 4.78 -7.20
C PHE A 106 1.53 3.59 -6.28
N GLN A 107 0.61 2.71 -6.66
CA GLN A 107 0.35 1.47 -5.91
C GLN A 107 1.55 0.55 -5.99
N LEU A 108 2.13 0.36 -7.18
CA LEU A 108 3.35 -0.42 -7.36
C LEU A 108 4.54 0.16 -6.58
N ILE A 109 4.73 1.48 -6.61
CA ILE A 109 5.78 2.16 -5.82
C ILE A 109 5.53 1.97 -4.33
N GLY A 110 4.29 2.14 -3.87
CA GLY A 110 3.91 1.90 -2.47
C GLY A 110 4.10 0.45 -2.03
N MET A 111 4.20 -0.50 -2.96
CA MET A 111 4.55 -1.88 -2.67
C MET A 111 6.05 -2.12 -2.48
N ALA A 112 6.92 -1.14 -2.74
CA ALA A 112 8.36 -1.31 -2.53
C ALA A 112 8.70 -1.41 -1.03
N SER A 113 9.41 -2.48 -0.64
CA SER A 113 9.84 -2.69 0.76
C SER A 113 10.73 -1.58 1.31
N SER A 114 11.46 -0.87 0.43
CA SER A 114 12.31 0.27 0.82
C SER A 114 11.54 1.52 1.25
N LEU A 115 10.25 1.59 0.93
CA LEU A 115 9.37 2.70 1.32
C LEU A 115 8.41 2.28 2.45
N ASP A 116 8.54 1.04 2.94
CA ASP A 116 7.68 0.51 3.98
C ASP A 116 8.16 0.98 5.36
N LEU A 117 7.32 1.81 6.00
CA LEU A 117 7.59 2.37 7.32
C LEU A 117 6.97 1.55 8.45
N SER A 118 6.25 0.46 8.16
CA SER A 118 5.59 -0.36 9.19
C SER A 118 6.57 -0.89 10.23
N GLY A 119 7.83 -1.17 9.86
CA GLY A 119 8.88 -1.56 10.79
C GLY A 119 9.26 -0.50 11.85
N PHE A 120 8.80 0.75 11.72
CA PHE A 120 8.92 1.76 12.78
C PHE A 120 7.79 1.70 13.82
N PHE A 121 6.64 1.09 13.48
CA PHE A 121 5.41 1.15 14.26
C PHE A 121 4.91 -0.22 14.73
N GLU A 122 5.37 -1.32 14.13
CA GLU A 122 4.94 -2.69 14.43
C GLU A 122 6.11 -3.54 14.96
N GLU A 123 5.83 -4.44 15.91
CA GLU A 123 6.83 -5.40 16.45
C GLU A 123 7.11 -6.57 15.47
N GLU A 124 6.17 -6.88 14.59
CA GLU A 124 6.27 -7.97 13.62
C GLU A 124 6.81 -7.44 12.28
N GLY A 125 7.78 -8.14 11.67
CA GLY A 125 8.40 -7.69 10.42
C GLY A 125 7.47 -7.83 9.21
N VAL A 126 7.60 -6.94 8.22
CA VAL A 126 6.79 -6.95 6.98
C VAL A 126 6.78 -8.30 6.29
N SER A 127 7.94 -8.96 6.19
CA SER A 127 8.12 -10.30 5.61
C SER A 127 7.36 -11.40 6.35
N GLN A 128 6.96 -11.15 7.60
CA GLN A 128 6.20 -12.09 8.44
C GLN A 128 4.69 -11.90 8.28
N ARG A 129 4.27 -10.74 7.74
CA ARG A 129 2.86 -10.39 7.52
C ARG A 129 2.46 -10.42 6.05
N LYS A 130 3.41 -10.29 5.13
CA LYS A 130 3.11 -10.02 3.73
C LYS A 130 4.14 -10.60 2.78
N ILE A 131 3.66 -11.22 1.71
CA ILE A 131 4.48 -11.63 0.57
C ILE A 131 3.87 -11.14 -0.74
N ARG A 132 4.74 -10.91 -1.73
CA ARG A 132 4.33 -10.50 -3.07
C ARG A 132 5.09 -11.26 -4.13
N PHE A 133 4.44 -11.55 -5.24
CA PHE A 133 5.09 -12.12 -6.41
C PHE A 133 4.38 -11.71 -7.69
N ALA A 134 5.10 -11.76 -8.81
CA ALA A 134 4.55 -11.51 -10.13
C ALA A 134 4.29 -12.85 -10.86
N SER A 135 3.21 -12.91 -11.62
CA SER A 135 2.85 -14.07 -12.43
C SER A 135 2.29 -13.64 -13.78
N ALA A 136 2.56 -14.44 -14.81
CA ALA A 136 2.02 -14.24 -16.16
C ALA A 136 0.67 -14.96 -16.38
N LEU A 137 0.21 -15.74 -15.39
CA LEU A 137 -1.06 -16.45 -15.47
C LEU A 137 -2.25 -15.47 -15.41
N PRO A 138 -3.38 -15.79 -16.06
CA PRO A 138 -4.57 -14.98 -15.96
C PRO A 138 -5.13 -15.02 -14.52
N PRO A 139 -5.83 -13.97 -14.06
CA PRO A 139 -6.29 -13.88 -12.67
C PRO A 139 -7.22 -15.01 -12.25
N LYS A 140 -8.00 -15.56 -13.18
CA LYS A 140 -8.88 -16.71 -12.92
C LYS A 140 -8.08 -17.93 -12.47
N ASP A 141 -7.06 -18.30 -13.23
CA ASP A 141 -6.19 -19.44 -12.92
C ASP A 141 -5.39 -19.19 -11.63
N LEU A 142 -5.01 -17.93 -11.36
CA LEU A 142 -4.36 -17.56 -10.09
C LEU A 142 -5.29 -17.80 -8.90
N PHE A 143 -6.54 -17.34 -8.98
CA PHE A 143 -7.50 -17.55 -7.91
C PHE A 143 -7.80 -19.04 -7.70
N ASP A 144 -8.03 -19.79 -8.80
CA ASP A 144 -8.33 -21.22 -8.73
C ASP A 144 -7.16 -22.00 -8.10
N LYS A 145 -5.91 -21.68 -8.48
CA LYS A 145 -4.71 -22.33 -7.91
C LYS A 145 -4.51 -22.00 -6.44
N ILE A 146 -4.72 -20.75 -6.05
CA ILE A 146 -4.61 -20.32 -4.65
C ILE A 146 -5.70 -21.01 -3.81
N GLU A 147 -6.93 -21.10 -4.34
CA GLU A 147 -8.06 -21.76 -3.68
C GLU A 147 -7.81 -23.26 -3.47
N VAL A 148 -7.34 -23.96 -4.51
CA VAL A 148 -6.97 -25.37 -4.43
C VAL A 148 -5.84 -25.59 -3.41
N SER A 149 -4.79 -24.78 -3.45
CA SER A 149 -3.64 -24.89 -2.55
C SER A 149 -4.04 -24.68 -1.08
N ALA A 150 -4.89 -23.68 -0.82
CA ALA A 150 -5.38 -23.39 0.52
C ALA A 150 -6.33 -24.48 1.04
N THR A 151 -7.23 -24.99 0.18
CA THR A 151 -8.17 -26.06 0.56
C THR A 151 -7.45 -27.38 0.85
N GLN A 152 -6.36 -27.69 0.13
CA GLN A 152 -5.51 -28.86 0.40
C GLN A 152 -4.82 -28.80 1.77
N LEU A 153 -4.60 -27.60 2.31
CA LEU A 153 -4.08 -27.39 3.66
C LEU A 153 -5.18 -27.39 4.74
N GLY A 154 -6.45 -27.58 4.34
CA GLY A 154 -7.59 -27.59 5.24
C GLY A 154 -8.13 -26.20 5.60
N PHE A 155 -7.73 -25.16 4.86
CA PHE A 155 -8.29 -23.82 5.03
C PHE A 155 -9.61 -23.66 4.28
N HIS A 156 -10.48 -22.80 4.79
CA HIS A 156 -11.69 -22.37 4.12
C HIS A 156 -11.42 -21.09 3.32
N VAL A 157 -11.85 -21.03 2.07
CA VAL A 157 -11.60 -19.90 1.17
C VAL A 157 -12.92 -19.25 0.77
N GLN A 158 -12.97 -17.92 0.80
CA GLN A 158 -14.09 -17.11 0.34
C GLN A 158 -13.60 -16.11 -0.70
N SER A 159 -14.20 -16.13 -1.89
CA SER A 159 -13.87 -15.20 -2.98
C SER A 159 -14.83 -14.02 -3.01
N ALA A 160 -14.29 -12.79 -3.02
CA ALA A 160 -15.06 -11.56 -3.10
C ALA A 160 -14.36 -10.52 -4.01
N HIS A 161 -15.03 -10.11 -5.10
CA HIS A 161 -14.73 -9.01 -6.04
C HIS A 161 -13.36 -8.97 -6.74
N SER A 162 -12.24 -9.26 -6.06
CA SER A 162 -10.87 -9.51 -6.58
C SER A 162 -9.93 -9.97 -5.45
N LYS A 163 -10.50 -10.43 -4.33
CA LYS A 163 -9.80 -10.84 -3.11
C LYS A 163 -10.25 -12.25 -2.74
N LEU A 164 -9.32 -13.08 -2.31
CA LEU A 164 -9.59 -14.34 -1.65
C LEU A 164 -9.32 -14.17 -0.16
N LYS A 165 -10.31 -14.41 0.67
CA LYS A 165 -10.18 -14.49 2.11
C LYS A 165 -10.02 -15.96 2.50
N ILE A 166 -8.86 -16.29 3.02
CA ILE A 166 -8.48 -17.62 3.50
C ILE A 166 -8.62 -17.59 5.02
N THR A 167 -9.56 -18.35 5.54
CA THR A 167 -9.83 -18.49 6.97
C THR A 167 -9.48 -19.90 7.43
N GLY A 168 -8.74 -20.01 8.53
CA GLY A 168 -8.41 -21.26 9.19
C GLY A 168 -8.71 -21.23 10.67
N ASN A 169 -9.05 -22.40 11.21
CA ASN A 169 -9.02 -22.63 12.64
C ASN A 169 -7.74 -23.41 12.95
N CYS A 170 -6.71 -22.72 13.43
CA CYS A 170 -5.50 -23.39 13.88
C CYS A 170 -5.79 -24.04 15.25
N ASN A 171 -5.92 -25.36 15.27
CA ASN A 171 -6.16 -26.14 16.49
C ASN A 171 -4.89 -26.20 17.35
N GLY A 172 -4.60 -25.12 18.07
CA GLY A 172 -3.69 -25.17 19.22
C GLY A 172 -4.42 -25.72 20.45
N PRO A 173 -3.75 -26.48 21.34
CA PRO A 173 -4.39 -27.23 22.42
C PRO A 173 -5.11 -26.39 23.49
N ASN A 174 -5.13 -25.06 23.44
CA ASN A 174 -5.81 -24.24 24.45
C ASN A 174 -6.45 -22.91 23.99
N ASN A 175 -6.50 -22.62 22.68
CA ASN A 175 -7.34 -21.54 22.15
C ASN A 175 -7.44 -21.70 20.62
N PRO A 176 -8.63 -21.78 20.01
CA PRO A 176 -8.74 -21.70 18.56
C PRO A 176 -8.30 -20.30 18.13
N SER A 177 -7.05 -20.18 17.67
CA SER A 177 -6.57 -18.94 17.07
C SER A 177 -7.15 -18.86 15.65
N ALA A 178 -7.89 -17.78 15.40
CA ALA A 178 -8.38 -17.48 14.07
C ALA A 178 -7.20 -17.14 13.16
N PHE A 179 -7.08 -17.85 12.06
CA PHE A 179 -6.10 -17.60 11.02
C PHE A 179 -6.80 -16.92 9.85
N LEU A 180 -6.40 -15.69 9.52
CA LEU A 180 -6.96 -14.91 8.42
C LEU A 180 -5.82 -14.45 7.51
N VAL A 181 -5.90 -14.84 6.25
CA VAL A 181 -5.02 -14.38 5.17
C VAL A 181 -5.89 -13.87 4.02
N CYS A 182 -5.55 -12.70 3.49
CA CYS A 182 -6.20 -12.12 2.33
C CYS A 182 -5.22 -12.15 1.15
N ALA A 183 -5.60 -12.82 0.06
CA ALA A 183 -4.88 -12.80 -1.21
C ALA A 183 -5.58 -11.85 -2.20
N GLU A 184 -4.82 -10.96 -2.82
CA GLU A 184 -5.34 -9.99 -3.79
C GLU A 184 -4.48 -10.05 -5.07
N VAL A 185 -5.15 -9.94 -6.23
CA VAL A 185 -4.50 -9.98 -7.54
C VAL A 185 -4.68 -8.64 -8.23
N PHE A 186 -3.57 -8.06 -8.66
CA PHE A 186 -3.48 -6.78 -9.33
C PHE A 186 -2.98 -6.94 -10.76
N GLU A 187 -3.60 -6.25 -11.71
CA GLU A 187 -3.20 -6.27 -13.13
C GLU A 187 -2.19 -5.15 -13.42
N LEU A 188 -0.97 -5.52 -13.84
CA LEU A 188 0.05 -4.57 -14.32
C LEU A 188 0.00 -4.39 -15.84
N GLY A 189 -0.50 -5.39 -16.56
CA GLY A 189 -0.67 -5.37 -18.00
C GLY A 189 -1.29 -6.66 -18.51
N PRO A 190 -1.53 -6.79 -19.82
CA PRO A 190 -2.33 -7.87 -20.41
C PRO A 190 -1.84 -9.30 -20.11
N SER A 191 -0.56 -9.44 -19.77
CA SER A 191 0.10 -10.72 -19.48
C SER A 191 0.93 -10.68 -18.19
N LEU A 192 0.70 -9.69 -17.33
CA LEU A 192 1.46 -9.55 -16.09
C LEU A 192 0.55 -9.13 -14.95
N HIS A 193 0.51 -9.97 -13.93
CA HIS A 193 -0.28 -9.78 -12.72
C HIS A 193 0.64 -9.87 -11.50
N VAL A 194 0.30 -9.13 -10.46
CA VAL A 194 0.96 -9.20 -9.16
C VAL A 194 -0.02 -9.77 -8.17
N VAL A 195 0.42 -10.77 -7.42
CA VAL A 195 -0.34 -11.36 -6.33
C VAL A 195 0.28 -10.92 -5.02
N GLU A 196 -0.58 -10.51 -4.11
CA GLU A 196 -0.22 -10.07 -2.77
C GLU A 196 -0.97 -10.93 -1.76
N LEU A 197 -0.23 -11.60 -0.86
CA LEU A 197 -0.83 -12.32 0.26
C LEU A 197 -0.51 -11.57 1.55
N ARG A 198 -1.55 -11.26 2.32
CA ARG A 198 -1.44 -10.53 3.60
C ARG A 198 -2.04 -11.35 4.73
N LYS A 199 -1.26 -11.58 5.78
CA LYS A 199 -1.69 -12.16 7.05
C LYS A 199 -2.31 -11.05 7.90
N SER A 200 -3.59 -11.20 8.24
CA SER A 200 -4.28 -10.31 9.18
C SER A 200 -4.20 -10.87 10.61
N GLN A 201 -4.36 -12.19 10.77
CA GLN A 201 -4.35 -12.86 12.07
C GLN A 201 -3.79 -14.30 11.95
N GLY A 202 -3.11 -14.78 12.99
CA GLY A 202 -2.68 -16.17 13.12
C GLY A 202 -1.16 -16.39 13.13
N ASP A 203 -0.75 -17.66 13.20
CA ASP A 203 0.65 -18.06 13.35
C ASP A 203 1.46 -17.82 12.05
N THR A 204 2.60 -17.15 12.19
CA THR A 204 3.55 -16.87 11.12
C THR A 204 4.16 -18.14 10.53
N ALA A 205 4.32 -19.22 11.31
CA ALA A 205 4.83 -20.49 10.80
C ALA A 205 3.87 -21.13 9.79
N VAL A 206 2.57 -21.15 10.13
CA VAL A 206 1.49 -21.66 9.27
C VAL A 206 1.33 -20.79 8.02
N TYR A 207 1.45 -19.47 8.18
CA TYR A 207 1.44 -18.54 7.05
C TYR A 207 2.59 -18.79 6.06
N ARG A 208 3.81 -19.04 6.56
CA ARG A 208 4.96 -19.38 5.69
C ARG A 208 4.72 -20.68 4.92
N GLU A 209 4.23 -21.72 5.59
CA GLU A 209 3.91 -22.99 4.92
C GLU A 209 2.87 -22.82 3.79
N LEU A 210 1.82 -22.03 4.04
CA LEU A 210 0.82 -21.69 3.02
C LEU A 210 1.46 -20.94 1.84
N CYS A 211 2.31 -19.95 2.13
CA CYS A 211 3.01 -19.16 1.12
C CYS A 211 3.96 -20.01 0.27
N ASP A 212 4.72 -20.91 0.89
CA ASP A 212 5.66 -21.80 0.21
C ASP A 212 4.92 -22.79 -0.70
N ARG A 213 3.78 -23.32 -0.24
CA ARG A 213 2.93 -24.21 -1.06
C ARG A 213 2.37 -23.47 -2.27
N ILE A 214 1.80 -22.28 -2.07
CA ILE A 214 1.25 -21.47 -3.15
C ILE A 214 2.34 -21.09 -4.16
N SER A 215 3.54 -20.74 -3.68
CA SER A 215 4.67 -20.39 -4.54
C SER A 215 5.18 -21.58 -5.35
N SER A 216 5.22 -22.77 -4.73
CA SER A 216 5.58 -24.02 -5.40
C SER A 216 4.57 -24.39 -6.49
N ASP A 217 3.26 -24.26 -6.21
CA ASP A 217 2.21 -24.60 -7.17
C ASP A 217 2.10 -23.61 -8.34
N LEU A 218 2.56 -22.38 -8.12
CA LEU A 218 2.66 -21.33 -9.14
C LEU A 218 4.00 -21.31 -9.89
N GLY A 219 4.99 -22.10 -9.45
CA GLY A 219 6.31 -22.21 -10.09
C GLY A 219 7.14 -20.92 -10.01
N ILE A 220 7.10 -20.21 -8.87
CA ILE A 220 7.75 -18.91 -8.70
C ILE A 220 8.99 -19.05 -7.82
N ASP A 221 10.17 -18.88 -8.40
CA ASP A 221 11.47 -19.04 -7.72
C ASP A 221 11.88 -17.85 -6.82
N LYS A 222 11.18 -16.70 -6.88
CA LYS A 222 11.51 -15.52 -6.04
C LYS A 222 10.27 -14.79 -5.54
N ILE A 223 10.04 -14.87 -4.23
CA ILE A 223 9.07 -14.05 -3.52
C ILE A 223 9.71 -12.69 -3.24
N PHE A 224 9.12 -11.61 -3.77
CA PHE A 224 9.44 -10.26 -3.35
C PHE A 224 8.89 -10.06 -1.93
N GLY A 225 9.76 -10.17 -0.92
CA GLY A 225 9.38 -9.97 0.47
C GLY A 225 10.10 -10.90 1.45
N MET A 226 10.61 -12.04 1.01
CA MET A 226 11.61 -12.77 1.81
C MET A 226 12.94 -12.05 1.61
N GLY A 227 13.38 -11.34 2.65
CA GLY A 227 14.79 -10.99 2.77
C GLY A 227 15.58 -12.29 2.69
N SER A 228 16.29 -12.49 1.58
CA SER A 228 17.29 -13.54 1.42
C SER A 228 18.38 -13.31 2.47
N LEU A 229 18.17 -13.84 3.68
CA LEU A 229 19.27 -14.33 4.48
C LEU A 229 19.92 -15.45 3.66
N PHE A 230 21.24 -15.42 3.54
CA PHE A 230 22.10 -16.21 2.66
C PHE A 230 22.38 -15.59 1.28
N ASP A 231 23.18 -14.51 1.29
CA ASP A 231 24.31 -14.43 0.37
C ASP A 231 25.51 -13.75 1.06
N GLU A 232 26.03 -14.39 2.11
CA GLU A 232 27.42 -14.18 2.56
C GLU A 232 28.34 -14.94 1.60
N ASN A 233 28.50 -14.44 0.39
CA ASN A 233 29.63 -14.74 -0.49
C ASN A 233 29.80 -13.63 -1.53
N LEU A 234 30.03 -12.41 -1.04
CA LEU A 234 30.69 -11.40 -1.86
C LEU A 234 32.18 -11.80 -1.96
N PRO A 235 32.75 -12.07 -3.15
CA PRO A 235 34.20 -12.14 -3.26
C PRO A 235 34.76 -10.77 -2.91
N SER A 236 35.69 -10.73 -1.97
CA SER A 236 36.43 -9.54 -1.57
C SER A 236 36.98 -8.84 -2.81
N PHE A 237 36.51 -7.63 -3.09
CA PHE A 237 37.17 -6.77 -4.06
C PHE A 237 38.50 -6.33 -3.47
N ASP A 238 39.53 -7.07 -3.86
CA ASP A 238 40.90 -6.85 -3.48
C ASP A 238 41.34 -5.42 -3.84
N SER A 239 41.85 -4.73 -2.83
CA SER A 239 42.55 -3.48 -2.97
C SER A 239 43.92 -3.73 -3.62
N ARG A 240 44.06 -3.45 -4.93
CA ARG A 240 45.30 -2.94 -5.57
C ARG A 240 45.21 -3.00 -7.09
N ALA A 241 45.22 -1.83 -7.72
CA ALA A 241 46.12 -1.45 -8.82
C ALA A 241 45.47 -0.35 -9.67
N ALA A 242 45.63 0.90 -9.24
CA ALA A 242 45.58 2.04 -10.15
C ALA A 242 46.82 2.89 -9.87
N THR A 243 47.85 2.65 -10.69
CA THR A 243 49.06 3.46 -10.81
C THR A 243 48.73 4.92 -11.14
N PRO A 244 49.48 5.89 -10.61
CA PRO A 244 49.24 7.30 -10.82
C PRO A 244 49.77 7.76 -12.17
N LEU A 245 48.98 8.54 -12.92
CA LEU A 245 49.47 9.31 -14.06
C LEU A 245 49.87 10.71 -13.57
N VAL A 246 51.18 10.97 -13.62
CA VAL A 246 51.82 12.27 -13.40
C VAL A 246 52.22 12.88 -14.74
N ALA A 247 51.93 14.18 -14.85
CA ALA A 247 52.57 15.26 -15.65
C ALA A 247 52.64 15.18 -17.18
N LEU A 248 52.10 16.22 -17.85
CA LEU A 248 52.85 17.44 -18.22
C LEU A 248 51.87 18.57 -18.56
#